data_AF-A0A966YPR0-F1
#
_entry.id   AF-A0A966YPR0-F1
#
_cell.length_a   1.000
_cell.length_b   1.000
_cell.length_c   1.000
_cell.angle_alpha   90.00
_cell.angle_beta   90.00
_cell.angle_gamma   90.00
#
_symmetry.space_group_name_H-M   'P 1'
#
loop_
_entity.id
_entity.type
_entity.pdbx_description
1 polymer ?
#
loop_
_entity_poly.entity_id
_entity_poly.type
_entity_poly.pdbx_seq_one_letter_code
_entity_poly.pdbx_strand_id
1 'polypeptide(L)'
;MGKFAAAAYLNVPVYRAFHEWMGRGDDLGEHWEQWAAGDRQGALEKIPDHVVDELIIHGSYDECRNHIQRYVDNGVTTPALALLPFPGVDIDEAIEGLAPRV
;
A
#
# COMPACT_ATOMS: atom_id res chain seq x y z
N MET A 1 -2.33 -1.86 10.08
CA MET A 1 -2.78 -2.99 9.23
C MET A 1 -2.23 -2.97 7.81
N GLY A 2 -1.89 -1.81 7.23
CA GLY A 2 -1.25 -1.75 5.92
C GLY A 2 0.00 -2.65 5.78
N LYS A 3 0.84 -2.73 6.83
CA LYS A 3 1.99 -3.66 6.88
C LYS A 3 1.59 -5.13 6.72
N PHE A 4 0.49 -5.57 7.36
CA PHE A 4 0.02 -6.95 7.23
C PHE A 4 -0.45 -7.26 5.81
N ALA A 5 -1.19 -6.32 5.19
CA ALA A 5 -1.61 -6.46 3.80
C ALA A 5 -0.41 -6.46 2.83
N ALA A 6 0.56 -5.56 3.05
CA ALA A 6 1.78 -5.49 2.25
C ALA A 6 2.63 -6.76 2.38
N ALA A 7 2.80 -7.29 3.60
CA ALA A 7 3.59 -8.49 3.86
C ALA A 7 3.13 -9.71 3.05
N ALA A 8 1.83 -9.81 2.73
CA ALA A 8 1.28 -10.89 1.91
C ALA A 8 1.84 -10.88 0.46
N TYR A 9 2.26 -9.71 -0.03
CA TYR A 9 2.80 -9.54 -1.37
C TYR A 9 4.32 -9.35 -1.39
N LEU A 10 4.88 -8.58 -0.45
CA LEU A 10 6.32 -8.24 -0.41
C LEU A 10 7.25 -9.45 -0.39
N ASN A 11 6.77 -10.61 0.08
CA ASN A 11 7.54 -11.84 0.19
C ASN A 11 7.36 -12.80 -0.98
N VAL A 12 6.40 -12.55 -1.87
CA VAL A 12 6.18 -13.35 -3.08
C VAL A 12 7.28 -13.02 -4.09
N PRO A 13 7.95 -14.02 -4.72
CA PRO A 13 9.18 -13.78 -5.49
C PRO A 13 9.09 -12.68 -6.56
N VAL A 14 7.97 -12.59 -7.28
CA VAL A 14 7.79 -11.58 -8.33
C VAL A 14 7.72 -10.15 -7.78
N TYR A 15 7.05 -9.95 -6.64
CA TYR A 15 6.92 -8.63 -6.03
C TYR A 15 8.20 -8.23 -5.30
N ARG A 16 8.88 -9.17 -4.65
CA ARG A 16 10.22 -8.93 -4.10
C ARG A 16 11.17 -8.43 -5.19
N ALA A 17 11.26 -9.14 -6.31
CA ALA A 17 12.12 -8.74 -7.43
C ALA A 17 11.76 -7.36 -7.97
N PHE A 18 10.46 -7.03 -8.02
CA PHE A 18 9.99 -5.69 -8.41
C PHE A 18 10.46 -4.60 -7.44
N HIS A 19 10.39 -4.85 -6.12
CA HIS A 19 10.88 -3.90 -5.11
C HIS A 19 12.41 -3.75 -5.12
N GLU A 20 13.15 -4.84 -5.35
CA GLU A 20 14.61 -4.79 -5.56
C GLU A 20 14.94 -3.94 -6.81
N TRP A 21 14.21 -4.13 -7.91
CA TRP A 21 14.37 -3.32 -9.13
C TRP A 21 14.05 -1.84 -8.93
N MET A 22 13.05 -1.51 -8.11
CA MET A 22 12.74 -0.12 -7.72
C MET A 22 13.79 0.50 -6.77
N GLY A 23 14.79 -0.25 -6.32
CA GLY A 23 15.83 0.24 -5.41
C GLY A 23 15.46 0.18 -3.93
N ARG A 24 14.41 -0.56 -3.54
CA ARG A 24 13.99 -0.69 -2.13
C ARG A 24 14.74 -1.78 -1.35
N GLY A 25 15.93 -2.17 -1.81
CA GLY A 25 16.76 -3.18 -1.15
C GLY A 25 17.15 -2.77 0.28
N ASP A 26 17.56 -1.51 0.46
CA ASP A 26 17.95 -0.98 1.78
C ASP A 26 16.75 -0.89 2.74
N ASP A 27 15.56 -0.57 2.22
CA ASP A 27 14.33 -0.46 3.02
C ASP A 27 13.78 -1.82 3.47
N LEU A 28 13.89 -2.86 2.63
CA LEU A 28 13.19 -4.13 2.81
C LEU A 28 14.12 -5.34 3.06
N GLY A 29 15.44 -5.14 3.03
CA GLY A 29 16.41 -6.21 3.24
C GLY A 29 16.21 -6.94 4.56
N GLU A 30 16.16 -6.21 5.68
CA GLU A 30 15.98 -6.79 7.01
C GLU A 30 14.61 -7.51 7.15
N HIS A 31 13.55 -6.96 6.53
CA HIS A 31 12.25 -7.64 6.45
C HIS A 31 12.37 -9.01 5.79
N TRP A 32 13.02 -9.10 4.63
CA TRP A 32 13.17 -10.35 3.90
C TRP A 32 14.09 -11.36 4.58
N GLU A 33 15.16 -10.91 5.25
CA GLU A 33 16.04 -11.76 6.04
C GLU A 33 15.28 -12.44 7.18
N GLN A 34 14.54 -11.66 7.97
CA GLN A 34 13.73 -12.18 9.08
C GLN A 34 12.61 -13.09 8.58
N TRP A 35 11.98 -12.74 7.45
CA TRP A 35 10.97 -13.60 6.82
C TRP A 35 11.57 -14.95 6.37
N ALA A 36 12.76 -14.94 5.77
CA ALA A 36 13.45 -16.17 5.34
C ALA A 36 13.84 -17.05 6.54
N ALA A 37 14.19 -16.44 7.68
CA ALA A 37 14.46 -17.12 8.94
C ALA A 37 13.19 -17.67 9.63
N GLY A 38 12.00 -17.33 9.13
CA GLY A 38 10.71 -17.75 9.69
C GLY A 38 10.16 -16.84 10.78
N ASP A 39 10.84 -15.74 11.12
CA ASP A 39 10.35 -14.75 12.07
C ASP A 39 9.34 -13.81 11.40
N ARG A 40 8.06 -14.20 11.44
CA ARG A 40 6.97 -13.44 10.82
C ARG A 40 6.68 -12.14 11.54
N GLN A 41 6.83 -12.12 12.87
CA GLN A 41 6.53 -10.94 13.68
C GLN A 41 7.63 -9.89 13.49
N GLY A 42 8.90 -10.30 13.66
CA GLY A 42 10.02 -9.41 13.42
C GLY A 42 9.99 -8.85 11.99
N ALA A 43 9.80 -9.71 10.99
CA ALA A 43 9.72 -9.26 9.60
C ALA A 43 8.68 -8.14 9.42
N LEU A 44 7.48 -8.31 9.99
CA LEU A 44 6.43 -7.30 9.90
C LEU A 44 6.83 -5.96 10.50
N GLU A 45 7.51 -5.97 11.65
CA GLU A 45 8.01 -4.77 12.33
C GLU A 45 9.05 -4.01 11.48
N LYS A 46 9.76 -4.71 10.59
CA LYS A 46 10.75 -4.16 9.69
C LYS A 46 10.23 -3.58 8.39
N ILE A 47 8.93 -3.66 8.10
CA ILE A 47 8.34 -2.93 6.97
C ILE A 47 8.27 -1.45 7.36
N PRO A 48 8.96 -0.52 6.65
CA PRO A 48 8.87 0.91 6.94
C PRO A 48 7.48 1.46 6.63
N ASP A 49 7.07 2.51 7.35
CA ASP A 49 5.76 3.14 7.13
C ASP A 49 5.68 3.79 5.75
N HIS A 50 6.75 4.45 5.27
CA HIS A 50 6.76 5.10 3.95
C HIS A 50 6.54 4.11 2.80
N VAL A 51 7.03 2.88 2.92
CA VAL A 51 6.77 1.82 1.94
C VAL A 51 5.28 1.50 1.85
N VAL A 52 4.57 1.51 2.99
CA VAL A 52 3.12 1.29 3.03
C VAL A 52 2.38 2.49 2.45
N ASP A 53 2.78 3.71 2.80
CA ASP A 53 2.16 4.96 2.34
C ASP A 53 2.30 5.14 0.81
N GLU A 54 3.39 4.64 0.23
CA GLU A 54 3.60 4.65 -1.22
C GLU A 54 2.80 3.56 -1.95
N LEU A 55 2.32 2.54 -1.25
CA LEU A 55 1.55 1.42 -1.84
C LEU A 55 0.04 1.54 -1.62
N ILE A 56 -0.39 2.22 -0.55
CA ILE A 56 -1.79 2.32 -0.14
C ILE A 56 -2.12 3.80 0.07
N ILE A 57 -3.17 4.27 -0.60
CA ILE A 57 -3.75 5.58 -0.32
C ILE A 57 -4.66 5.43 0.91
N HIS A 58 -4.38 6.17 1.98
CA HIS A 58 -5.17 6.16 3.22
C HIS A 58 -5.23 7.57 3.83
N GLY A 59 -6.20 7.77 4.73
CA GLY A 59 -6.50 9.06 5.34
C GLY A 59 -8.00 9.39 5.26
N SER A 60 -8.33 10.67 5.42
CA SER A 60 -9.67 11.19 5.16
C SER A 60 -10.03 11.09 3.68
N TYR A 61 -11.33 11.14 3.37
CA TYR A 61 -11.80 11.12 1.98
C TYR A 61 -11.27 12.27 1.13
N ASP A 62 -11.06 13.46 1.72
CA ASP A 62 -10.47 14.60 1.01
C ASP A 62 -8.99 14.35 0.69
N GLU A 63 -8.21 13.80 1.63
CA GLU A 63 -6.81 13.43 1.39
C GLU A 63 -6.68 12.36 0.30
N CYS A 64 -7.50 11.31 0.37
CA CYS A 64 -7.54 10.26 -0.64
C CYS A 64 -7.90 10.82 -2.03
N ARG A 65 -8.92 11.68 -2.13
CA ARG A 65 -9.28 12.34 -3.40
C ARG A 65 -8.15 13.20 -3.95
N ASN A 66 -7.51 14.01 -3.11
CA ASN A 66 -6.39 14.85 -3.54
C ASN A 66 -5.23 13.99 -4.07
N HIS A 67 -4.97 12.86 -3.43
CA HIS A 67 -3.96 11.91 -3.88
C HIS A 67 -4.33 11.26 -5.22
N ILE A 68 -5.60 10.87 -5.42
CA ILE A 68 -6.09 10.34 -6.71
C ILE A 68 -5.99 11.41 -7.79
N GLN A 69 -6.39 12.65 -7.49
CA GLN A 69 -6.33 13.77 -8.43
C GLN A 69 -4.90 14.04 -8.88
N ARG A 70 -3.91 13.92 -7.98
CA ARG A 70 -2.48 14.03 -8.34
C ARG A 70 -2.09 13.03 -9.43
N TYR A 71 -2.60 11.79 -9.42
CA TYR A 71 -2.35 10.84 -10.51
C TYR A 71 -3.03 11.25 -11.82
N VAL A 72 -4.26 11.77 -11.73
CA VAL A 72 -5.01 12.27 -12.89
C VAL A 72 -4.29 13.45 -13.54
N ASP A 73 -3.81 14.39 -12.73
CA ASP A 73 -3.03 15.56 -13.19
C ASP A 73 -1.71 15.15 -13.88
N ASN A 74 -1.21 13.94 -13.61
CA ASN A 74 -0.02 13.36 -14.24
C ASN A 74 -0.35 12.35 -15.36
N GLY A 75 -1.60 12.34 -15.87
CA GLY A 75 -1.98 11.63 -17.08
C GLY A 75 -2.78 10.34 -16.88
N VAL A 76 -3.11 9.94 -15.65
CA VAL A 76 -4.05 8.83 -15.42
C VAL A 76 -5.46 9.25 -15.83
N THR A 77 -6.05 8.59 -16.82
CA THR A 77 -7.40 8.94 -17.32
C THR A 77 -8.54 8.21 -16.62
N THR A 78 -8.26 7.06 -15.99
CA THR A 78 -9.29 6.19 -15.43
C THR A 78 -8.77 5.51 -14.17
N PRO A 79 -8.88 6.15 -13.00
CA PRO A 79 -8.55 5.51 -11.73
C PRO A 79 -9.51 4.35 -11.44
N ALA A 80 -8.98 3.15 -11.24
CA ALA A 80 -9.73 1.98 -10.80
C ALA A 80 -9.39 1.71 -9.33
N LEU A 81 -10.28 2.09 -8.42
CA LEU A 81 -10.03 2.02 -6.98
C LEU A 81 -10.38 0.64 -6.43
N ALA A 82 -9.42 0.01 -5.74
CA ALA A 82 -9.65 -1.18 -4.93
C ALA A 82 -9.75 -0.76 -3.46
N LEU A 83 -10.94 -0.88 -2.88
CA LEU A 83 -11.16 -0.57 -1.46
C LEU A 83 -10.75 -1.77 -0.60
N LEU A 84 -9.92 -1.51 0.41
CA LEU A 84 -9.47 -2.54 1.35
C LEU A 84 -10.41 -2.57 2.56
N PRO A 85 -11.04 -3.72 2.89
CA PRO A 85 -12.00 -3.82 3.99
C PRO A 85 -11.28 -3.91 5.35
N PHE A 86 -10.51 -2.88 5.70
CA PHE A 86 -9.87 -2.80 7.01
C PHE A 86 -10.91 -2.54 8.11
N PRO A 87 -10.65 -2.97 9.37
CA PRO A 87 -11.53 -2.66 10.48
C PRO A 87 -11.82 -1.17 10.59
N GLY A 88 -13.10 -0.80 10.65
CA GLY A 88 -13.56 0.59 10.70
C GLY A 88 -13.80 1.25 9.33
N VAL A 89 -13.60 0.54 8.23
CA VAL A 89 -13.99 0.98 6.88
C VAL A 89 -15.34 0.38 6.54
N ASP A 90 -16.36 1.23 6.39
CA ASP A 90 -17.60 0.88 5.70
C ASP A 90 -17.39 1.07 4.20
N ILE A 91 -17.66 0.02 3.41
CA ILE A 91 -17.37 0.03 1.97
C ILE A 91 -18.36 0.91 1.22
N ASP A 92 -19.63 0.95 1.61
CA ASP A 92 -20.63 1.75 0.93
C ASP A 92 -20.36 3.23 1.19
N GLU A 93 -20.05 3.60 2.45
CA GLU A 93 -19.63 4.96 2.78
C GLU A 93 -18.33 5.36 2.08
N ALA A 94 -17.38 4.44 1.91
CA ALA A 94 -16.13 4.72 1.20
C ALA A 94 -16.35 4.90 -0.31
N ILE A 95 -17.27 4.16 -0.93
CA ILE A 95 -17.66 4.34 -2.34
C ILE A 95 -18.25 5.73 -2.54
N GLU A 96 -19.23 6.11 -1.72
CA GLU A 96 -19.84 7.45 -1.78
C GLU A 96 -18.80 8.54 -1.46
N GLY A 97 -18.01 8.31 -0.42
CA GLY A 97 -16.97 9.20 0.06
C GLY A 97 -15.84 9.41 -0.92
N LEU A 98 -15.58 8.51 -1.87
CA LEU A 98 -14.53 8.65 -2.90
C LEU A 98 -15.08 8.89 -4.30
N ALA A 99 -16.40 9.00 -4.46
CA ALA A 99 -17.02 9.31 -5.73
C ALA A 99 -16.45 10.64 -6.31
N PRO A 100 -16.27 10.73 -7.64
CA PRO A 100 -15.84 11.97 -8.28
C PRO A 100 -16.78 13.12 -7.94
N ARG A 101 -16.22 14.27 -7.57
CA ARG A 101 -16.99 15.51 -7.43
C ARG A 101 -17.11 16.12 -8.83
N VAL A 102 -18.31 16.03 -9.40
CA VAL A 102 -18.72 16.75 -10.62
C VAL A 102 -18.86 18.25 -10.34
#